data_AF-J2RDA4-F1
#
_entry.id   AF-J2RDA4-F1
#
_cell.length_a   1.000
_cell.length_b   1.000
_cell.length_c   1.000
_cell.angle_alpha   90.00
_cell.angle_beta   90.00
_cell.angle_gamma   90.00
#
_symmetry.space_group_name_H-M   'P 1'
#
loop_
_entity.id
_entity.type
_entity.pdbx_description
1 polymer ?
#
loop_
_entity_poly.entity_id
_entity_poly.type
_entity_poly.pdbx_seq_one_letter_code
_entity_poly.pdbx_strand_id
1 'polypeptide(L)'
;RQVPQPVIIHWLGDMFDPALAGYWGSRNDMQAMETAVAIINDHASKVDGVKISLLSAEKEIVMRRRLDPAVKMYTGDDFNYAELIAGDEQGYSHALLGIFDAVAPAASAALQKLAKDDLTGFHDILAPTVPLSRHIFKAPTRFYKTGVVFLAYLNGFQNHFQMLGGQQSARSVVHLAELFRLADQARVLRDPDLATDRMKTILATAGI
;
A
#
# COMPACT_ATOMS: atom_id res chain seq x y z
N ARG A 1 3.14 31.96 -1.49
CA ARG A 1 3.68 31.52 -2.80
C ARG A 1 5.08 30.91 -2.59
N GLN A 2 5.17 29.68 -2.09
CA GLN A 2 6.48 29.00 -1.90
C GLN A 2 6.59 27.74 -2.77
N VAL A 3 5.49 27.00 -2.97
CA VAL A 3 5.45 25.87 -3.91
C VAL A 3 5.01 26.33 -5.32
N PRO A 4 5.77 25.99 -6.38
CA PRO A 4 5.48 26.42 -7.74
C PRO A 4 4.35 25.63 -8.41
N GLN A 5 4.06 24.42 -7.93
CA GLN A 5 3.04 23.49 -8.44
C GLN A 5 2.21 22.90 -7.29
N PRO A 6 1.00 22.39 -7.56
CA PRO A 6 0.22 21.66 -6.56
C PRO A 6 1.00 20.48 -5.98
N VAL A 7 0.90 20.27 -4.67
CA VAL A 7 1.59 19.20 -3.95
C VAL A 7 0.63 18.07 -3.57
N ILE A 8 1.18 16.89 -3.31
CA ILE A 8 0.46 15.83 -2.59
C ILE A 8 0.96 15.84 -1.16
N ILE A 9 0.06 16.09 -0.20
CA ILE A 9 0.38 16.01 1.22
C ILE A 9 0.39 14.55 1.64
N HIS A 10 1.43 14.09 2.33
CA HIS A 10 1.50 12.71 2.83
C HIS A 10 1.40 12.69 4.36
N TRP A 11 0.28 12.18 4.87
CA TRP A 11 0.12 11.86 6.28
C TRP A 11 0.56 10.41 6.54
N LEU A 12 1.78 10.25 7.02
CA LEU A 12 2.36 8.96 7.39
C LEU A 12 2.11 8.65 8.87
N GLY A 13 1.46 7.52 9.17
CA GLY A 13 1.20 7.08 10.54
C GLY A 13 2.42 6.48 11.26
N ASP A 14 2.35 6.44 12.58
CA ASP A 14 3.44 6.01 13.47
C ASP A 14 3.78 4.50 13.40
N MET A 15 2.86 3.66 12.92
CA MET A 15 3.12 2.26 12.56
C MET A 15 4.20 2.09 11.47
N PHE A 16 4.38 3.12 10.63
CA PHE A 16 5.41 3.18 9.60
C PHE A 16 6.65 3.90 10.09
N ASP A 17 6.47 5.02 10.80
CA ASP A 17 7.55 5.79 11.42
C ASP A 17 7.16 6.28 12.83
N PRO A 18 7.63 5.60 13.90
CA PRO A 18 7.29 5.97 15.27
C PRO A 18 7.65 7.40 15.67
N ALA A 19 8.58 8.06 14.98
CA ALA A 19 8.96 9.45 15.25
C ALA A 19 7.86 10.45 14.86
N LEU A 20 6.88 10.04 14.06
CA LEU A 20 5.74 10.86 13.64
C LEU A 20 4.52 10.75 14.57
N ALA A 21 4.67 10.12 15.74
CA ALA A 21 3.58 10.00 16.70
C ALA A 21 3.04 11.37 17.12
N GLY A 22 1.74 11.57 16.93
CA GLY A 22 1.07 12.84 17.26
C GLY A 22 1.17 13.92 16.18
N TYR A 23 1.48 13.55 14.93
CA TYR A 23 1.47 14.48 13.80
C TYR A 23 0.14 15.24 13.70
N TRP A 24 0.18 16.46 13.14
CA TRP A 24 -0.93 17.44 13.18
C TRP A 24 -1.35 17.91 14.59
N GLY A 25 -0.57 17.61 15.63
CA GLY A 25 -0.74 18.18 16.96
C GLY A 25 -1.62 17.38 17.91
N SER A 26 -2.06 16.17 17.54
CA SER A 26 -2.79 15.28 18.44
C SER A 26 -2.44 13.81 18.18
N ARG A 27 -2.47 13.00 19.26
CA ARG A 27 -2.38 11.53 19.18
C ARG A 27 -3.73 10.87 18.86
N ASN A 28 -4.82 11.63 18.88
CA ASN A 28 -6.11 11.17 18.40
C ASN A 28 -6.24 11.51 16.93
N ASP A 29 -6.22 10.51 16.06
CA ASP A 29 -6.27 10.70 14.61
C ASP A 29 -7.49 11.50 14.14
N MET A 30 -8.64 11.37 14.80
CA MET A 30 -9.83 12.14 14.43
C MET A 30 -9.66 13.63 14.76
N GLN A 31 -9.00 13.95 15.87
CA GLN A 31 -8.68 15.33 16.22
C GLN A 31 -7.58 15.90 15.32
N ALA A 32 -6.54 15.12 15.03
CA ALA A 32 -5.49 15.48 14.07
C ALA A 32 -6.09 15.74 12.66
N MET A 33 -7.11 14.97 12.28
CA MET A 33 -7.81 15.13 11.00
C MET A 33 -8.52 16.48 10.89
N GLU A 34 -9.08 17.02 11.99
CA GLU A 34 -9.66 18.37 11.98
C GLU A 34 -8.65 19.41 11.51
N THR A 35 -7.44 19.36 12.08
CA THR A 35 -6.34 20.27 11.70
C THR A 35 -5.88 20.03 10.27
N ALA A 36 -5.69 18.77 9.87
CA ALA A 36 -5.25 18.44 8.52
C ALA A 36 -6.25 18.90 7.46
N VAL A 37 -7.54 18.59 7.61
CA VAL A 37 -8.60 18.98 6.67
C VAL A 37 -8.73 20.50 6.58
N ALA A 38 -8.67 21.22 7.70
CA ALA A 38 -8.72 22.69 7.69
C ALA A 38 -7.59 23.29 6.85
N ILE A 39 -6.34 22.87 7.11
CA ILE A 39 -5.15 23.37 6.37
C ILE A 39 -5.22 22.99 4.88
N ILE A 40 -5.64 21.77 4.57
CA ILE A 40 -5.76 21.29 3.18
C ILE A 40 -6.78 22.14 2.41
N ASN A 41 -7.97 22.33 2.98
CA ASN A 41 -9.05 23.04 2.30
C ASN A 41 -8.73 24.54 2.15
N ASP A 42 -8.13 25.18 3.16
CA ASP A 42 -7.66 26.59 3.07
C ASP A 42 -6.62 26.82 1.97
N HIS A 43 -5.99 25.74 1.49
CA HIS A 43 -4.97 25.76 0.46
C HIS A 43 -5.29 24.87 -0.74
N ALA A 44 -6.58 24.56 -0.98
CA ALA A 44 -7.02 23.62 -2.02
C ALA A 44 -6.39 23.89 -3.40
N SER A 45 -6.26 25.15 -3.82
CA SER A 45 -5.61 25.54 -5.09
C SER A 45 -4.12 25.18 -5.21
N LYS A 46 -3.49 24.72 -4.13
CA LYS A 46 -2.07 24.31 -4.04
C LYS A 46 -1.90 22.85 -3.63
N VAL A 47 -2.97 22.10 -3.45
CA VAL A 47 -2.94 20.70 -3.06
C VAL A 47 -3.65 19.89 -4.13
N ASP A 48 -2.91 19.08 -4.88
CA ASP A 48 -3.54 18.13 -5.83
C ASP A 48 -4.28 17.02 -5.07
N GLY A 49 -3.72 16.59 -3.93
CA GLY A 49 -4.36 15.60 -3.09
C GLY A 49 -3.64 15.34 -1.78
N VAL A 50 -4.20 14.40 -1.03
CA VAL A 50 -3.63 13.91 0.23
C VAL A 50 -3.53 12.39 0.18
N LYS A 51 -2.35 11.87 0.52
CA LYS A 51 -2.15 10.46 0.83
C LYS A 51 -2.26 10.24 2.32
N ILE A 52 -3.16 9.34 2.75
CA ILE A 52 -3.27 8.93 4.15
C ILE A 52 -2.77 7.50 4.35
N SER A 53 -1.81 7.31 5.25
CA SER A 53 -1.21 6.01 5.59
C SER A 53 -1.42 5.69 7.07
N LEU A 54 -2.68 5.58 7.46
CA LEU A 54 -3.11 5.22 8.82
C LEU A 54 -3.69 3.79 8.94
N LEU A 55 -3.77 3.05 7.83
CA LEU A 55 -4.30 1.69 7.76
C LEU A 55 -5.70 1.53 8.37
N SER A 56 -6.55 2.54 8.14
CA SER A 56 -7.91 2.60 8.65
C SER A 56 -8.84 3.14 7.55
N ALA A 57 -9.57 2.24 6.90
CA ALA A 57 -10.53 2.57 5.87
C ALA A 57 -11.59 3.57 6.35
N GLU A 58 -12.09 3.41 7.57
CA GLU A 58 -13.07 4.32 8.18
C GLU A 58 -12.54 5.77 8.22
N LYS A 59 -11.33 5.98 8.72
CA LYS A 59 -10.72 7.32 8.78
C LYS A 59 -10.51 7.92 7.40
N GLU A 60 -10.10 7.10 6.42
CA GLU A 60 -9.97 7.57 5.04
C GLU A 60 -11.32 7.99 4.44
N ILE A 61 -12.37 7.19 4.64
CA ILE A 61 -13.73 7.48 4.15
C ILE A 61 -14.28 8.76 4.80
N VAL A 62 -14.08 8.94 6.11
CA VAL A 62 -14.46 10.19 6.78
C VAL A 62 -13.70 11.37 6.20
N MET A 63 -12.39 11.25 5.99
CA MET A 63 -11.58 12.34 5.48
C MET A 63 -11.94 12.71 4.04
N ARG A 64 -12.09 11.73 3.12
CA ARG A 64 -12.34 11.99 1.69
C ARG A 64 -13.65 12.75 1.45
N ARG A 65 -14.66 12.54 2.30
CA ARG A 65 -15.96 13.24 2.23
C ARG A 65 -15.91 14.70 2.73
N ARG A 66 -14.80 15.11 3.35
CA ARG A 66 -14.62 16.43 3.95
C ARG A 66 -13.61 17.31 3.21
N LEU A 67 -12.90 16.75 2.24
CA LEU A 67 -11.96 17.50 1.41
C LEU A 67 -12.70 18.45 0.47
N ASP A 68 -12.06 19.56 0.14
CA ASP A 68 -12.47 20.39 -0.99
C ASP A 68 -12.58 19.52 -2.27
N PRO A 69 -13.62 19.68 -3.10
CA PRO A 69 -13.84 18.85 -4.29
C PRO A 69 -12.67 18.83 -5.29
N ALA A 70 -11.79 19.84 -5.28
CA ALA A 70 -10.61 19.89 -6.13
C ALA A 70 -9.44 19.04 -5.60
N VAL A 71 -9.47 18.61 -4.33
CA VAL A 71 -8.40 17.88 -3.66
C VAL A 71 -8.70 16.38 -3.67
N LYS A 72 -7.82 15.60 -4.30
CA LYS A 72 -7.98 14.14 -4.39
C LYS A 72 -7.61 13.45 -3.07
N MET A 73 -8.38 12.45 -2.69
CA MET A 73 -7.91 11.43 -1.74
C MET A 73 -7.07 10.40 -2.48
N TYR A 74 -5.82 10.19 -2.07
CA TYR A 74 -5.00 9.06 -2.47
C TYR A 74 -4.95 8.05 -1.32
N THR A 75 -5.51 6.86 -1.51
CA THR A 75 -5.38 5.80 -0.51
C THR A 75 -3.91 5.41 -0.35
N GLY A 76 -3.48 5.39 0.91
CA GLY A 76 -2.23 4.79 1.35
C GLY A 76 -2.48 3.60 2.27
N ASP A 77 -3.68 3.01 2.21
CA ASP A 77 -4.11 1.86 3.00
C ASP A 77 -3.92 0.56 2.22
N ASP A 78 -2.75 -0.06 2.42
CA ASP A 78 -2.40 -1.34 1.79
C ASP A 78 -3.24 -2.53 2.34
N PHE A 79 -4.11 -2.35 3.34
CA PHE A 79 -5.00 -3.40 3.86
C PHE A 79 -6.37 -3.41 3.19
N ASN A 80 -6.82 -2.25 2.70
CA ASN A 80 -8.21 -2.02 2.28
C ASN A 80 -8.32 -1.36 0.89
N TYR A 81 -7.21 -1.18 0.17
CA TYR A 81 -7.14 -0.46 -1.10
C TYR A 81 -8.19 -0.85 -2.14
N ALA A 82 -8.50 -2.14 -2.30
CA ALA A 82 -9.46 -2.57 -3.33
C ALA A 82 -10.86 -1.96 -3.09
N GLU A 83 -11.32 -1.94 -1.84
CA GLU A 83 -12.59 -1.32 -1.45
C GLU A 83 -12.53 0.20 -1.59
N LEU A 84 -11.45 0.82 -1.13
CA LEU A 84 -11.29 2.28 -1.12
C LEU A 84 -11.21 2.86 -2.55
N ILE A 85 -10.57 2.13 -3.46
CA ILE A 85 -10.47 2.49 -4.89
C ILE A 85 -11.80 2.28 -5.62
N ALA A 86 -12.52 1.19 -5.35
CA ALA A 86 -13.86 0.98 -5.91
C ALA A 86 -14.83 2.08 -5.45
N GLY A 87 -14.67 2.55 -4.22
CA GLY A 87 -15.48 3.61 -3.65
C GLY A 87 -16.82 3.13 -3.10
N ASP A 88 -17.63 4.11 -2.71
CA ASP A 88 -19.01 3.95 -2.25
C ASP A 88 -19.92 4.94 -3.01
N GLU A 89 -21.20 5.01 -2.63
CA GLU A 89 -22.19 5.90 -3.23
C GLU A 89 -21.82 7.40 -3.19
N GLN A 90 -20.90 7.81 -2.31
CA GLN A 90 -20.48 9.20 -2.15
C GLN A 90 -19.14 9.50 -2.83
N GLY A 91 -18.35 8.50 -3.19
CA GLY A 91 -17.10 8.68 -3.93
C GLY A 91 -16.08 7.59 -3.71
N TYR A 92 -14.91 7.79 -4.32
CA TYR A 92 -13.79 6.85 -4.33
C TYR A 92 -12.47 7.53 -3.95
N SER A 93 -11.46 6.73 -3.68
CA SER A 93 -10.08 7.19 -3.48
C SER A 93 -9.22 6.84 -4.70
N HIS A 94 -8.34 7.76 -5.12
CA HIS A 94 -7.23 7.46 -6.02
C HIS A 94 -6.19 6.60 -5.27
N ALA A 95 -5.14 6.13 -5.95
CA ALA A 95 -4.17 5.21 -5.34
C ALA A 95 -2.73 5.75 -5.34
N LEU A 96 -2.07 5.70 -4.18
CA LEU A 96 -0.62 5.86 -4.05
C LEU A 96 -0.10 4.86 -3.01
N LEU A 97 0.07 3.61 -3.42
CA LEU A 97 0.21 2.45 -2.54
C LEU A 97 1.58 1.78 -2.66
N GLY A 98 2.06 1.20 -1.55
CA GLY A 98 3.27 0.38 -1.58
C GLY A 98 3.00 -0.99 -2.20
N ILE A 99 1.82 -1.56 -1.97
CA ILE A 99 1.44 -2.86 -2.54
C ILE A 99 1.40 -2.84 -4.07
N PHE A 100 1.10 -1.70 -4.69
CA PHE A 100 1.08 -1.56 -6.15
C PHE A 100 2.43 -1.82 -6.80
N ASP A 101 3.55 -1.65 -6.10
CA ASP A 101 4.86 -2.11 -6.57
C ASP A 101 4.86 -3.64 -6.69
N ALA A 102 4.49 -4.32 -5.60
CA ALA A 102 4.56 -5.78 -5.49
C ALA A 102 3.55 -6.50 -6.40
N VAL A 103 2.41 -5.89 -6.71
CA VAL A 103 1.33 -6.47 -7.54
C VAL A 103 1.03 -5.66 -8.81
N ALA A 104 2.02 -4.92 -9.33
CA ALA A 104 1.83 -3.97 -10.43
C ALA A 104 1.03 -4.53 -11.64
N PRO A 105 1.27 -5.76 -12.14
CA PRO A 105 0.49 -6.31 -13.25
C PRO A 105 -1.00 -6.49 -12.90
N ALA A 106 -1.29 -6.99 -11.69
CA ALA A 106 -2.66 -7.19 -11.22
C ALA A 106 -3.37 -5.84 -11.00
N ALA A 107 -2.68 -4.88 -10.36
CA ALA A 107 -3.19 -3.52 -10.17
C ALA A 107 -3.52 -2.84 -11.51
N SER A 108 -2.61 -2.91 -12.49
CA SER A 108 -2.83 -2.36 -13.83
C SER A 108 -4.05 -3.01 -14.51
N ALA A 109 -4.15 -4.34 -14.50
CA ALA A 109 -5.26 -5.05 -15.13
C ALA A 109 -6.61 -4.72 -14.46
N ALA A 110 -6.64 -4.66 -13.13
CA ALA A 110 -7.83 -4.31 -12.37
C ALA A 110 -8.29 -2.87 -12.67
N LEU A 111 -7.38 -1.90 -12.69
CA LEU A 111 -7.73 -0.51 -13.00
C LEU A 111 -8.27 -0.35 -14.43
N GLN A 112 -7.82 -1.16 -15.39
CA GLN A 112 -8.39 -1.19 -16.74
C GLN A 112 -9.82 -1.76 -16.78
N LYS A 113 -10.16 -2.70 -15.87
CA LYS A 113 -11.53 -3.18 -15.70
C LYS A 113 -12.41 -2.10 -15.10
N LEU A 114 -11.93 -1.44 -14.04
CA LEU A 114 -12.63 -0.35 -13.39
C LEU A 114 -12.91 0.82 -14.35
N ALA A 115 -11.96 1.18 -15.20
CA ALA A 115 -12.14 2.22 -16.23
C ALA A 115 -13.18 1.88 -17.31
N LYS A 116 -13.65 0.63 -17.36
CA LYS A 116 -14.72 0.14 -18.25
C LYS A 116 -16.00 -0.21 -17.48
N ASP A 117 -16.12 0.27 -16.25
CA ASP A 117 -17.22 -0.02 -15.33
C ASP A 117 -17.41 -1.52 -15.01
N ASP A 118 -16.38 -2.34 -15.20
CA ASP A 118 -16.37 -3.77 -14.87
C ASP A 118 -15.89 -3.98 -13.42
N LEU A 119 -16.79 -3.66 -12.47
CA LEU A 119 -16.52 -3.81 -11.03
C LEU A 119 -16.26 -5.27 -10.63
N THR A 120 -16.99 -6.22 -11.20
CA THR A 120 -16.76 -7.66 -10.94
C THR A 120 -15.36 -8.06 -11.36
N GLY A 121 -14.94 -7.72 -12.59
CA GLY A 121 -13.59 -8.00 -13.07
C GLY A 121 -12.49 -7.29 -12.27
N PHE A 122 -12.75 -6.06 -11.80
CA PHE A 122 -11.84 -5.37 -10.87
C PHE A 122 -11.65 -6.15 -9.56
N HIS A 123 -12.74 -6.58 -8.94
CA HIS A 123 -12.70 -7.33 -7.69
C HIS A 123 -12.10 -8.73 -7.87
N ASP A 124 -12.42 -9.44 -8.95
CA ASP A 124 -11.87 -10.78 -9.24
C ASP A 124 -10.34 -10.78 -9.38
N ILE A 125 -9.78 -9.66 -9.86
CA ILE A 125 -8.33 -9.49 -10.00
C ILE A 125 -7.70 -9.13 -8.65
N LEU A 126 -8.25 -8.16 -7.91
CA LEU A 126 -7.62 -7.67 -6.68
C LEU A 126 -7.92 -8.48 -5.43
N ALA A 127 -9.08 -9.13 -5.32
CA ALA A 127 -9.46 -9.85 -4.10
C ALA A 127 -8.40 -10.89 -3.66
N PRO A 128 -7.80 -11.69 -4.56
CA PRO A 128 -6.72 -12.60 -4.20
C PRO A 128 -5.43 -11.90 -3.71
N THR A 129 -5.21 -10.65 -4.10
CA THR A 129 -4.01 -9.87 -3.72
C THR A 129 -4.14 -9.22 -2.34
N VAL A 130 -5.37 -9.08 -1.80
CA VAL A 130 -5.61 -8.45 -0.50
C VAL A 130 -5.00 -9.27 0.66
N PRO A 131 -5.18 -10.60 0.76
CA PRO A 131 -4.50 -11.41 1.79
C PRO A 131 -2.98 -11.31 1.74
N LEU A 132 -2.38 -11.35 0.54
CA LEU A 132 -0.94 -11.15 0.34
C LEU A 132 -0.50 -9.79 0.88
N SER A 133 -1.21 -8.72 0.53
CA SER A 133 -0.90 -7.37 0.99
C SER A 133 -0.95 -7.26 2.51
N ARG A 134 -2.04 -7.73 3.12
CA ARG A 134 -2.21 -7.72 4.59
C ARG A 134 -1.06 -8.47 5.28
N HIS A 135 -0.59 -9.58 4.71
CA HIS A 135 0.55 -10.32 5.25
C HIS A 135 1.89 -9.59 5.08
N ILE A 136 2.13 -8.94 3.94
CA ILE A 136 3.33 -8.11 3.72
C ILE A 136 3.39 -6.96 4.74
N PHE A 137 2.26 -6.29 4.97
CA PHE A 137 2.16 -5.10 5.83
C PHE A 137 1.82 -5.40 7.29
N LYS A 138 1.68 -6.68 7.68
CA LYS A 138 1.37 -7.05 9.07
C LYS A 138 2.40 -6.55 10.07
N ALA A 139 1.99 -6.35 11.31
CA ALA A 139 2.86 -5.88 12.39
C ALA A 139 4.15 -6.73 12.52
N PRO A 140 5.34 -6.12 12.74
CA PRO A 140 5.61 -4.67 12.73
C PRO A 140 5.63 -4.11 11.29
N THR A 141 4.71 -3.19 11.00
CA THR A 141 4.39 -2.74 9.64
C THR A 141 5.54 -2.07 8.93
N ARG A 142 6.41 -1.32 9.64
CA ARG A 142 7.60 -0.68 9.06
C ARG A 142 8.51 -1.59 8.20
N PHE A 143 8.46 -2.92 8.42
CA PHE A 143 9.20 -3.94 7.68
C PHE A 143 8.46 -4.51 6.46
N TYR A 144 7.37 -3.89 6.00
CA TYR A 144 6.67 -4.31 4.79
C TYR A 144 7.60 -4.35 3.56
N LYS A 145 8.58 -3.45 3.51
CA LYS A 145 9.56 -3.32 2.41
C LYS A 145 10.33 -4.62 2.18
N THR A 146 10.57 -5.40 3.24
CA THR A 146 11.19 -6.72 3.13
C THR A 146 10.35 -7.67 2.29
N GLY A 147 9.03 -7.67 2.49
CA GLY A 147 8.11 -8.49 1.69
C GLY A 147 8.01 -8.02 0.23
N VAL A 148 7.98 -6.71 0.00
CA VAL A 148 7.97 -6.12 -1.36
C VAL A 148 9.22 -6.53 -2.14
N VAL A 149 10.41 -6.32 -1.56
CA VAL A 149 11.68 -6.69 -2.21
C VAL A 149 11.83 -8.19 -2.35
N PHE A 150 11.31 -8.97 -1.39
CA PHE A 150 11.30 -10.43 -1.50
C PHE A 150 10.46 -10.90 -2.70
N LEU A 151 9.28 -10.32 -2.92
CA LEU A 151 8.46 -10.64 -4.08
C LEU A 151 9.11 -10.20 -5.40
N ALA A 152 9.80 -9.05 -5.40
CA ALA A 152 10.59 -8.60 -6.55
C ALA A 152 11.73 -9.59 -6.89
N TYR A 153 12.39 -10.13 -5.85
CA TYR A 153 13.35 -11.22 -5.99
C TYR A 153 12.68 -12.49 -6.52
N LEU A 154 11.56 -12.96 -5.98
CA LEU A 154 10.88 -14.16 -6.52
C LEU A 154 10.53 -14.00 -8.01
N ASN A 155 10.13 -12.80 -8.41
CA ASN A 155 9.74 -12.46 -9.79
C ASN A 155 10.91 -12.12 -10.72
N GLY A 156 12.17 -12.25 -10.29
CA GLY A 156 13.31 -12.04 -11.18
C GLY A 156 13.55 -10.59 -11.59
N PHE A 157 13.02 -9.60 -10.86
CA PHE A 157 13.33 -8.18 -11.11
C PHE A 157 14.72 -7.78 -10.57
N GLN A 158 15.28 -8.59 -9.67
CA GLN A 158 16.63 -8.48 -9.16
C GLN A 158 17.22 -9.87 -8.91
N ASN A 159 18.54 -10.00 -8.87
CA ASN A 159 19.22 -11.30 -8.77
C ASN A 159 19.68 -11.67 -7.35
N HIS A 160 19.36 -10.85 -6.35
CA HIS A 160 19.72 -11.09 -4.95
C HIS A 160 18.59 -10.67 -4.02
N PHE A 161 18.56 -11.23 -2.80
CA PHE A 161 17.72 -10.75 -1.70
C PHE A 161 18.60 -10.04 -0.66
N GLN A 162 19.08 -8.86 -1.03
CA GLN A 162 19.89 -7.97 -0.19
C GLN A 162 19.24 -6.59 -0.22
N MET A 163 19.16 -5.94 0.92
CA MET A 163 18.47 -4.67 1.10
C MET A 163 19.34 -3.66 1.82
N LEU A 164 19.08 -2.38 1.58
CA LEU A 164 19.64 -1.29 2.36
C LEU A 164 19.36 -1.50 3.85
N GLY A 165 20.35 -1.19 4.69
CA GLY A 165 20.25 -1.38 6.14
C GLY A 165 20.13 -2.84 6.58
N GLY A 166 20.42 -3.81 5.70
CA GLY A 166 20.34 -5.23 6.04
C GLY A 166 18.92 -5.76 6.25
N GLN A 167 17.90 -5.06 5.74
CA GLN A 167 16.50 -5.36 6.03
C GLN A 167 15.97 -6.67 5.43
N GLN A 168 16.75 -7.39 4.64
CA GLN A 168 16.39 -8.74 4.16
C GLN A 168 16.13 -9.74 5.31
N SER A 169 16.71 -9.51 6.50
CA SER A 169 16.52 -10.35 7.69
C SER A 169 15.37 -9.88 8.61
N ALA A 170 14.68 -8.80 8.28
CA ALA A 170 13.67 -8.19 9.16
C ALA A 170 12.33 -8.97 9.21
N ARG A 171 12.19 -10.01 8.38
CA ARG A 171 11.06 -10.95 8.38
C ARG A 171 11.58 -12.38 8.51
N SER A 172 10.87 -13.21 9.27
CA SER A 172 11.27 -14.60 9.49
C SER A 172 11.10 -15.45 8.23
N VAL A 173 11.82 -16.58 8.15
CA VAL A 173 11.64 -17.54 7.05
C VAL A 173 10.20 -18.05 6.93
N VAL A 174 9.48 -18.19 8.07
CA VAL A 174 8.06 -18.55 8.10
C VAL A 174 7.20 -17.46 7.46
N HIS A 175 7.51 -16.19 7.69
CA HIS A 175 6.84 -15.07 7.03
C HIS A 175 7.08 -15.09 5.52
N LEU A 176 8.32 -15.31 5.08
CA LEU A 176 8.67 -15.37 3.66
C LEU A 176 8.01 -16.57 2.95
N ALA A 177 7.96 -17.73 3.59
CA ALA A 177 7.30 -18.91 3.04
C ALA A 177 5.79 -18.71 2.89
N GLU A 178 5.16 -18.05 3.86
CA GLU A 178 3.74 -17.70 3.76
C GLU A 178 3.47 -16.64 2.69
N LEU A 179 4.37 -15.65 2.55
CA LEU A 179 4.31 -14.68 1.47
C LEU A 179 4.35 -15.38 0.11
N PHE A 180 5.25 -16.36 -0.07
CA PHE A 180 5.35 -17.15 -1.30
C PHE A 180 4.02 -17.87 -1.61
N ARG A 181 3.38 -18.53 -0.64
CA ARG A 181 2.08 -19.19 -0.83
C ARG A 181 0.98 -18.20 -1.21
N LEU A 182 0.91 -17.06 -0.53
CA LEU A 182 -0.08 -16.04 -0.83
C LEU A 182 0.18 -15.38 -2.19
N ALA A 183 1.44 -15.29 -2.63
CA ALA A 183 1.80 -14.76 -3.96
C ALA A 183 1.38 -15.71 -5.08
N ASP A 184 1.50 -17.02 -4.88
CA ASP A 184 0.97 -18.04 -5.79
C ASP A 184 -0.57 -17.94 -5.89
N GLN A 185 -1.27 -17.95 -4.75
CA GLN A 185 -2.73 -17.80 -4.71
C GLN A 185 -3.22 -16.48 -5.32
N ALA A 186 -2.45 -15.42 -5.13
CA ALA A 186 -2.72 -14.11 -5.73
C ALA A 186 -2.41 -14.06 -7.23
N ARG A 187 -1.78 -15.09 -7.81
CA ARG A 187 -1.35 -15.18 -9.21
C ARG A 187 -0.39 -14.07 -9.60
N VAL A 188 0.52 -13.70 -8.69
CA VAL A 188 1.51 -12.63 -8.89
C VAL A 188 2.95 -13.13 -9.01
N LEU A 189 3.13 -14.45 -9.15
CA LEU A 189 4.40 -15.07 -9.54
C LEU A 189 4.48 -15.15 -11.07
N ARG A 190 5.38 -14.37 -11.67
CA ARG A 190 5.56 -14.28 -13.13
C ARG A 190 6.08 -15.58 -13.74
N ASP A 191 6.98 -16.23 -13.03
CA ASP A 191 7.63 -17.49 -13.41
C ASP A 191 7.65 -18.39 -12.16
N PRO A 192 6.67 -19.31 -12.04
CA PRO A 192 6.55 -20.18 -10.86
C PRO A 192 7.75 -21.08 -10.62
N ASP A 193 8.44 -21.53 -11.68
CA ASP A 193 9.62 -22.38 -11.55
C ASP A 193 10.79 -21.58 -10.99
N LEU A 194 11.06 -20.40 -11.55
CA LEU A 194 12.07 -19.48 -11.03
C LEU A 194 11.78 -19.07 -9.57
N ALA A 195 10.54 -18.73 -9.27
CA ALA A 195 10.13 -18.33 -7.92
C ALA A 195 10.33 -19.50 -6.94
N THR A 196 10.00 -20.72 -7.35
CA THR A 196 10.19 -21.93 -6.56
C THR A 196 11.67 -22.19 -6.27
N ASP A 197 12.55 -22.12 -7.27
CA ASP A 197 13.98 -22.34 -7.06
C ASP A 197 14.63 -21.25 -6.21
N ARG A 198 14.16 -20.01 -6.34
CA ARG A 198 14.57 -18.88 -5.48
C ARG A 198 14.10 -19.06 -4.04
N MET A 199 12.88 -19.56 -3.83
CA MET A 199 12.38 -19.89 -2.50
C MET A 199 13.17 -21.04 -1.87
N LYS A 200 13.48 -22.11 -2.63
CA LYS A 200 14.35 -23.21 -2.17
C LYS A 200 15.72 -22.70 -1.75
N THR A 201 16.30 -21.78 -2.51
CA THR A 201 17.59 -21.18 -2.17
C THR A 201 17.54 -20.47 -0.81
N ILE A 202 16.46 -19.73 -0.54
CA ILE A 202 16.25 -19.04 0.75
C ILE A 202 16.07 -20.04 1.88
N LEU A 203 15.30 -21.12 1.66
CA LEU A 203 15.14 -22.20 2.65
C LEU A 203 16.46 -22.90 2.97
N ALA A 204 17.29 -23.16 1.95
CA ALA A 204 18.61 -23.75 2.13
C ALA A 204 19.53 -22.85 2.98
N THR A 205 19.44 -21.52 2.83
CA THR A 205 20.19 -20.59 3.71
C THR A 205 19.74 -20.63 5.17
N ALA A 206 18.52 -21.14 5.44
CA ALA A 206 17.98 -21.38 6.77
C ALA A 206 18.20 -22.83 7.26
N GLY A 207 18.89 -23.67 6.49
CA GLY A 207 19.17 -25.07 6.83
C GLY A 207 18.00 -26.03 6.62
N ILE A 208 17.07 -25.70 5.71
CA ILE A 208 15.90 -26.50 5.34
C ILE A 208 16.08 -27.08 3.94
#